data_AF-A0A401GCW1-F1
#
_entry.id   AF-A0A401GCW1-F1
#
_cell.length_a   1.000
_cell.length_b   1.000
_cell.length_c   1.000
_cell.angle_alpha   90.00
_cell.angle_beta   90.00
_cell.angle_gamma   90.00
#
_symmetry.space_group_name_H-M   'P 1'
#
loop_
_entity.id
_entity.type
_entity.pdbx_description
1 polymer ?
#
loop_
_entity_poly.entity_id
_entity_poly.type
_entity_poly.pdbx_seq_one_letter_code
_entity_poly.pdbx_strand_id
1 'polypeptide(L)'
;MIEIEWGSPDHHGRHHKKASTVHGWVTKMRGTLIDNESVRRLGIREMREARAIREYKHNWARERRERGRESDHSLWGIFSIFSVFSSPKSHSPPKLRASGRHHSSRPHHSSGRHHSGRGYHDKSDHHRDLGHSNRGESSCMHFPHRTKPYHHGHGTRLRGILTGNRELAAIGREMNERAARERQKERRRRQRQSRKDAAALKYEAAGNRWDWRR
;
A
#
# COMPACT_ATOMS: atom_id res chain seq x y z
N MET A 1 37.95 21.32 13.54
CA MET A 1 36.97 20.91 12.51
C MET A 1 36.92 19.38 12.57
N ILE A 2 35.81 18.79 13.02
CA ILE A 2 35.72 17.33 13.23
C ILE A 2 35.16 16.71 11.95
N GLU A 3 36.02 16.08 11.16
CA GLU A 3 35.60 15.25 10.02
C GLU A 3 35.04 13.94 10.58
N ILE A 4 33.72 13.87 10.74
CA ILE A 4 33.04 12.62 11.05
C ILE A 4 33.00 11.82 9.73
N GLU A 5 34.00 10.96 9.56
CA GLU A 5 34.09 10.01 8.46
C GLU A 5 33.05 8.90 8.70
N TRP A 6 31.93 8.96 7.98
CA TRP A 6 30.94 7.88 7.99
C TRP A 6 31.34 6.80 7.00
N GLY A 7 32.57 6.31 7.13
CA GLY A 7 33.11 5.19 6.38
C GLY A 7 32.23 3.98 6.63
N SER A 8 31.30 3.70 5.71
CA SER A 8 30.65 2.40 5.68
C SER A 8 31.75 1.40 5.34
N PRO A 9 31.99 0.37 6.16
CA PRO A 9 33.06 -0.59 5.90
C PRO A 9 32.87 -1.17 4.49
N ASP A 10 33.95 -1.10 3.71
CA ASP A 10 34.03 -1.62 2.36
C ASP A 10 33.90 -3.15 2.40
N HIS A 11 32.66 -3.61 2.27
CA HIS A 11 32.40 -5.03 2.05
C HIS A 11 32.70 -5.36 0.59
N HIS A 12 33.92 -5.85 0.37
CA HIS A 12 34.37 -6.51 -0.86
C HIS A 12 33.52 -7.74 -1.17
N GLY A 13 32.38 -7.52 -1.83
CA GLY A 13 31.51 -8.55 -2.35
C GLY A 13 30.35 -7.88 -3.08
N ARG A 14 29.96 -8.40 -4.25
CA ARG A 14 28.97 -7.80 -5.19
C ARG A 14 27.52 -7.76 -4.65
N HIS A 15 27.35 -7.56 -3.35
CA HIS A 15 26.07 -7.27 -2.73
C HIS A 15 25.82 -5.77 -2.84
N HIS A 16 25.14 -5.36 -3.92
CA HIS A 16 24.55 -4.03 -4.00
C HIS A 16 23.75 -3.77 -2.72
N LYS A 17 24.11 -2.70 -2.00
CA LYS A 17 23.38 -2.26 -0.80
C LYS A 17 21.92 -2.04 -1.20
N LYS A 18 21.00 -2.64 -0.45
CA LYS A 18 19.56 -2.50 -0.73
C LYS A 18 19.18 -1.04 -0.50
N ALA A 19 18.67 -0.37 -1.53
CA ALA A 19 18.20 1.01 -1.41
C ALA A 19 17.17 1.12 -0.28
N SER A 20 17.42 2.04 0.67
CA SER A 20 16.58 2.24 1.85
C SER A 20 15.98 3.64 1.84
N THR A 21 14.66 3.74 1.99
CA THR A 21 13.97 5.03 2.09
C THR A 21 14.42 5.83 3.31
N VAL A 22 14.71 5.15 4.42
CA VAL A 22 15.17 5.79 5.66
C VAL A 22 16.58 6.32 5.48
N HIS A 23 17.48 5.52 4.90
CA HIS A 23 18.86 5.96 4.63
C HIS A 23 18.87 7.16 3.68
N GLY A 24 18.13 7.08 2.57
CA GLY A 24 18.04 8.20 1.62
C GLY A 24 17.45 9.48 2.23
N TRP A 25 16.48 9.37 3.16
CA TRP A 25 15.95 10.53 3.89
C TRP A 25 16.97 11.15 4.85
N VAL A 26 17.68 10.33 5.63
CA VAL A 26 18.75 10.80 6.53
C VAL A 26 19.88 11.47 5.73
N THR A 27 20.33 10.83 4.64
CA THR A 27 21.35 11.37 3.74
C THR A 27 20.90 12.70 3.12
N LYS A 28 19.62 12.82 2.72
CA LYS A 28 19.05 14.08 2.23
C LYS A 28 19.13 15.18 3.30
N MET A 29 18.66 14.89 4.52
CA MET A 29 18.69 15.85 5.63
C MET A 29 20.12 16.29 5.94
N ARG A 30 21.08 15.36 5.95
CA ARG A 30 22.50 15.67 6.16
C ARG A 30 23.06 16.59 5.07
N GLY A 31 22.77 16.30 3.81
CA GLY A 31 23.14 17.17 2.70
C GLY A 31 22.54 18.57 2.83
N THR A 32 21.29 18.68 3.30
CA THR A 32 20.66 19.99 3.56
C THR A 32 21.30 20.74 4.74
N LEU A 33 21.64 20.06 5.83
CA LEU A 33 22.23 20.70 7.01
C LEU A 33 23.67 21.19 6.77
N ILE A 34 24.42 20.50 5.91
CA ILE A 34 25.81 20.84 5.55
C ILE A 34 25.88 21.69 4.26
N ASP A 35 24.72 22.04 3.69
CA ASP A 35 24.59 22.70 2.38
C ASP A 35 25.38 22.01 1.24
N ASN A 36 25.50 20.68 1.33
CA ASN A 36 26.15 19.85 0.32
C ASN A 36 25.10 19.19 -0.58
N GLU A 37 24.85 19.83 -1.73
CA GLU A 37 23.84 19.41 -2.69
C GLU A 37 24.14 18.03 -3.32
N SER A 38 25.42 17.63 -3.43
CA SER A 38 25.77 16.31 -3.95
C SER A 38 25.25 15.18 -3.05
N VAL A 39 25.42 15.34 -1.73
CA VAL A 39 24.92 14.41 -0.70
C VAL A 39 23.40 14.42 -0.68
N ARG A 40 22.79 15.60 -0.80
CA ARG A 40 21.33 15.74 -0.85
C ARG A 40 20.73 14.99 -2.04
N ARG A 41 21.32 15.11 -3.23
CA ARG A 41 20.91 14.39 -4.45
C ARG A 41 21.09 12.89 -4.32
N LEU A 42 22.16 12.43 -3.67
CA LEU A 42 22.39 11.01 -3.39
C LEU A 42 21.21 10.42 -2.60
N GLY A 43 20.80 11.09 -1.52
CA GLY A 43 19.66 10.64 -0.71
C GLY A 43 18.33 10.63 -1.48
N ILE A 44 18.10 11.63 -2.34
CA ILE A 44 16.91 11.67 -3.21
C ILE A 44 16.92 10.51 -4.21
N ARG A 45 18.07 10.22 -4.83
CA ARG A 45 18.22 9.11 -5.78
C ARG A 45 17.92 7.77 -5.10
N GLU A 46 18.47 7.54 -3.92
CA GLU A 46 18.21 6.32 -3.17
C GLU A 46 16.72 6.14 -2.81
N MET A 47 16.03 7.22 -2.42
CA MET A 47 14.60 7.16 -2.16
C MET A 47 13.78 6.82 -3.43
N ARG A 48 14.20 7.31 -4.61
CA ARG A 48 13.56 6.96 -5.89
C ARG A 48 13.78 5.50 -6.25
N GLU A 49 14.99 4.99 -6.09
CA GLU A 49 15.31 3.57 -6.32
C GLU A 49 14.51 2.67 -5.38
N ALA A 50 14.43 3.02 -4.09
CA ALA A 50 13.63 2.28 -3.11
C ALA A 50 12.13 2.26 -3.48
N ARG A 51 11.61 3.35 -4.05
CA ARG A 51 10.22 3.43 -4.54
C ARG A 51 10.01 2.52 -5.76
N ALA A 52 10.90 2.59 -6.74
CA ALA A 52 10.84 1.75 -7.94
C ALA A 52 10.88 0.25 -7.59
N ILE A 53 11.71 -0.15 -6.62
CA ILE A 53 11.76 -1.55 -6.16
C ILE A 53 10.43 -1.98 -5.53
N ARG A 54 9.76 -1.11 -4.76
CA ARG A 54 8.45 -1.43 -4.16
C ARG A 54 7.37 -1.56 -5.23
N GLU A 55 7.36 -0.66 -6.20
CA GLU A 55 6.41 -0.71 -7.32
C GLU A 55 6.61 -1.97 -8.17
N TYR A 56 7.87 -2.31 -8.47
CA TYR A 56 8.21 -3.56 -9.17
C TYR A 56 7.69 -4.78 -8.41
N LYS A 57 7.98 -4.89 -7.10
CA LYS A 57 7.49 -5.98 -6.26
C LYS A 57 5.97 -6.03 -6.17
N HIS A 58 5.32 -4.87 -6.08
CA HIS A 58 3.87 -4.77 -6.03
C HIS A 58 3.22 -5.25 -7.34
N ASN A 59 3.74 -4.81 -8.48
CA ASN A 59 3.25 -5.21 -9.80
C ASN A 59 3.48 -6.69 -10.06
N TRP A 60 4.66 -7.21 -9.70
CA TRP A 60 4.95 -8.64 -9.82
C TRP A 60 4.05 -9.50 -8.93
N ALA A 61 3.76 -9.05 -7.70
CA ALA A 61 2.80 -9.74 -6.83
C ALA A 61 1.37 -9.69 -7.37
N ARG A 62 0.98 -8.59 -8.03
CA ARG A 62 -0.32 -8.45 -8.70
C ARG A 62 -0.44 -9.40 -9.90
N GLU A 63 0.57 -9.42 -10.76
CA GLU A 63 0.62 -10.28 -11.94
C GLU A 63 0.52 -11.77 -11.58
N ARG A 64 1.18 -12.20 -10.48
CA ARG A 64 1.04 -13.57 -9.98
C ARG A 64 -0.38 -13.92 -9.53
N ARG A 65 -1.11 -12.96 -8.96
CA ARG A 65 -2.53 -13.16 -8.57
C ARG A 65 -3.45 -13.22 -9.79
N GLU A 66 -3.12 -12.50 -10.85
CA GLU A 66 -3.89 -12.49 -12.10
C GLU A 66 -3.64 -13.79 -12.88
N ARG A 67 -2.39 -14.23 -13.05
CA ARG A 67 -2.06 -15.51 -13.71
C ARG A 67 -2.52 -16.73 -12.92
N GLY A 68 -2.58 -16.66 -11.59
CA GLY A 68 -3.06 -17.74 -10.71
C GLY A 68 -4.59 -17.85 -10.62
N ARG A 69 -5.35 -17.05 -11.38
CA ARG A 69 -6.83 -17.12 -11.42
C ARG A 69 -7.38 -17.92 -12.59
N GLU A 70 -6.53 -18.36 -13.52
CA GLU A 70 -6.94 -19.01 -14.76
C GLU A 70 -6.79 -20.55 -14.74
N SER A 71 -6.19 -21.11 -13.69
CA SER A 71 -6.07 -22.56 -13.51
C SER A 71 -6.80 -23.02 -12.24
N ASP A 72 -7.95 -23.61 -12.49
CA ASP A 72 -8.62 -24.67 -11.74
C ASP A 72 -9.07 -24.41 -10.31
N HIS A 73 -10.37 -24.65 -10.15
CA HIS A 73 -11.01 -25.21 -8.97
C HIS A 73 -10.17 -26.33 -8.35
N SER A 74 -9.17 -26.01 -7.52
CA SER A 74 -8.59 -26.97 -6.59
C SER A 74 -8.89 -26.53 -5.16
N LEU A 75 -9.62 -27.41 -4.48
CA LEU A 75 -10.11 -27.36 -3.10
C LEU A 75 -9.00 -27.31 -2.03
N TRP A 76 -7.81 -26.76 -2.34
CA TRP A 76 -6.62 -26.76 -1.47
C TRP A 76 -6.14 -25.35 -1.07
N GLY A 77 -6.81 -24.29 -1.52
CA GLY A 77 -6.41 -22.89 -1.26
C GLY A 77 -6.65 -22.36 0.16
N ILE A 78 -7.29 -23.14 1.05
CA ILE A 78 -7.67 -22.71 2.41
C ILE A 78 -6.63 -23.06 3.49
N PHE A 79 -5.57 -23.82 3.18
CA PHE A 79 -4.56 -24.20 4.19
C PHE A 79 -3.32 -23.27 4.28
N SER A 80 -3.18 -22.28 3.41
CA SER A 80 -1.98 -21.42 3.37
C SER A 80 -1.96 -20.25 4.37
N ILE A 81 -2.97 -20.12 5.24
CA ILE A 81 -3.03 -19.05 6.25
C ILE A 81 -2.31 -19.43 7.56
N PHE A 82 -1.90 -20.69 7.74
CA PHE A 82 -1.28 -21.18 8.99
C PHE A 82 0.24 -21.41 8.94
N SER A 83 0.94 -21.13 7.84
CA SER A 83 2.40 -21.37 7.72
C SER A 83 3.30 -20.24 8.24
N VAL A 84 2.79 -19.33 9.08
CA VAL A 84 3.56 -18.24 9.71
C VAL A 84 4.54 -18.74 10.79
N PHE A 85 4.53 -20.03 11.16
CA PHE A 85 5.42 -20.59 12.19
C PHE A 85 6.21 -21.83 11.73
N SER A 86 6.94 -21.74 10.62
CA SER A 86 7.93 -22.78 10.28
C SER A 86 9.26 -22.16 9.91
N SER A 87 10.22 -22.34 10.83
CA SER A 87 11.63 -21.96 10.73
C SER A 87 12.27 -22.34 9.40
N PRO A 88 13.21 -21.54 8.86
CA PRO A 88 13.93 -21.91 7.65
C PRO A 88 14.97 -22.96 7.99
N LYS A 89 14.68 -24.24 7.69
CA LYS A 89 15.75 -25.24 7.46
C LYS A 89 16.43 -24.89 6.13
N SER A 90 17.72 -24.60 6.23
CA SER A 90 18.62 -24.34 5.12
C SER A 90 18.73 -25.56 4.21
N HIS A 91 18.14 -25.49 3.02
CA HIS A 91 18.48 -26.37 1.91
C HIS A 91 19.29 -25.57 0.89
N SER A 92 20.59 -25.85 0.87
CA SER A 92 21.51 -25.40 -0.17
C SER A 92 21.09 -25.96 -1.53
N PRO A 93 20.98 -25.14 -2.59
CA PRO A 93 20.77 -25.68 -3.93
C PRO A 93 22.07 -26.28 -4.49
N PRO A 94 22.01 -27.38 -5.27
CA PRO A 94 23.17 -27.99 -5.88
C PRO A 94 23.74 -27.09 -6.98
N LYS A 95 25.06 -26.91 -6.97
CA LYS A 95 25.83 -26.21 -7.98
C LYS A 95 25.85 -27.04 -9.27
N LEU A 96 25.26 -26.53 -10.35
CA LEU A 96 25.60 -26.97 -11.70
C LEU A 96 26.58 -25.97 -12.33
N ARG A 97 27.75 -26.49 -12.69
CA ARG A 97 28.78 -25.87 -13.53
C ARG A 97 28.36 -26.02 -15.00
N ALA A 98 28.62 -24.99 -15.81
CA ALA A 98 29.02 -25.03 -17.23
C ALA A 98 28.65 -23.66 -17.86
N SER A 99 29.61 -22.76 -18.05
CA SER A 99 30.41 -22.57 -19.28
C SER A 99 29.60 -22.04 -20.47
N GLY A 100 29.89 -20.80 -20.88
CA GLY A 100 29.37 -20.20 -22.09
C GLY A 100 29.80 -18.75 -22.23
N ARG A 101 31.07 -18.54 -22.61
CA ARG A 101 31.54 -17.29 -23.23
C ARG A 101 30.89 -17.16 -24.61
N HIS A 102 30.61 -15.94 -25.09
CA HIS A 102 30.80 -15.41 -26.46
C HIS A 102 30.23 -13.95 -26.48
N HIS A 103 31.09 -12.92 -26.62
CA HIS A 103 31.28 -12.04 -27.81
C HIS A 103 30.05 -11.14 -28.13
N SER A 104 30.07 -9.84 -27.83
CA SER A 104 30.67 -8.70 -28.56
C SER A 104 29.74 -8.01 -29.57
N SER A 105 29.79 -6.67 -29.59
CA SER A 105 29.29 -5.70 -30.60
C SER A 105 27.76 -5.60 -30.76
N ARG A 106 27.11 -4.44 -30.92
CA ARG A 106 27.50 -3.05 -31.20
C ARG A 106 26.26 -2.15 -30.90
N PRO A 107 26.42 -0.83 -30.73
CA PRO A 107 25.32 0.11 -30.49
C PRO A 107 24.76 0.68 -31.80
N HIS A 108 23.45 0.94 -31.88
CA HIS A 108 22.90 1.84 -32.90
C HIS A 108 21.70 2.64 -32.37
N HIS A 109 21.70 3.89 -32.81
CA HIS A 109 20.83 5.02 -32.56
C HIS A 109 19.36 4.77 -32.92
N SER A 110 18.43 5.48 -32.27
CA SER A 110 17.53 6.39 -32.99
C SER A 110 16.67 7.23 -32.05
N SER A 111 16.73 8.52 -32.34
CA SER A 111 15.80 9.59 -32.01
C SER A 111 14.34 9.27 -32.35
N GLY A 112 13.38 9.73 -31.55
CA GLY A 112 11.96 9.60 -31.87
C GLY A 112 11.03 10.43 -30.99
N ARG A 113 11.00 11.74 -31.26
CA ARG A 113 9.89 12.71 -31.21
C ARG A 113 8.62 12.44 -30.36
N HIS A 114 8.29 13.49 -29.59
CA HIS A 114 6.99 14.15 -29.43
C HIS A 114 5.70 13.31 -29.46
N HIS A 115 4.95 13.33 -28.35
CA HIS A 115 3.52 13.61 -28.38
C HIS A 115 3.10 14.35 -27.10
N SER A 116 3.00 15.67 -27.22
CA SER A 116 2.13 16.51 -26.41
C SER A 116 0.68 16.22 -26.82
N GLY A 117 -0.08 15.57 -25.95
CA GLY A 117 -1.51 15.30 -26.16
C GLY A 117 -2.31 15.72 -24.93
N ARG A 118 -2.81 16.95 -24.96
CA ARG A 118 -3.90 17.43 -24.11
C ARG A 118 -5.09 16.48 -24.22
N GLY A 119 -5.45 15.80 -23.13
CA GLY A 119 -6.71 15.09 -22.99
C GLY A 119 -7.57 15.77 -21.94
N TYR A 120 -8.32 16.79 -22.34
CA TYR A 120 -9.48 17.27 -21.60
C TYR A 120 -10.55 16.16 -21.69
N HIS A 121 -10.64 15.33 -20.66
CA HIS A 121 -11.82 14.46 -20.49
C HIS A 121 -12.91 15.25 -19.79
N ASP A 122 -13.67 15.96 -20.62
CA ASP A 122 -15.07 16.27 -20.38
C ASP A 122 -15.82 14.93 -20.21
N LYS A 123 -16.48 14.76 -19.06
CA LYS A 123 -17.43 13.68 -18.80
C LYS A 123 -18.64 14.30 -18.12
N SER A 124 -19.41 14.99 -18.95
CA SER A 124 -20.80 15.32 -18.71
C SER A 124 -21.68 14.08 -18.92
N ASP A 125 -22.54 13.85 -17.94
CA ASP A 125 -23.91 13.32 -18.03
C ASP A 125 -24.21 12.08 -18.86
N HIS A 126 -24.19 10.94 -18.18
CA HIS A 126 -25.14 9.85 -18.47
C HIS A 126 -25.91 9.46 -17.21
N HIS A 127 -27.02 10.17 -17.00
CA HIS A 127 -28.23 9.58 -16.43
C HIS A 127 -28.65 8.37 -17.28
N ARG A 128 -28.64 7.18 -16.69
CA ARG A 128 -29.66 6.14 -16.92
C ARG A 128 -29.57 5.07 -15.84
N ASP A 129 -30.33 5.32 -14.77
CA ASP A 129 -31.05 4.30 -14.04
C ASP A 129 -31.85 3.45 -15.02
N LEU A 130 -31.46 2.19 -15.23
CA LEU A 130 -32.38 1.09 -15.54
C LEU A 130 -31.79 -0.19 -14.95
N GLY A 131 -32.60 -0.84 -14.12
CA GLY A 131 -32.17 -1.87 -13.18
C GLY A 131 -31.56 -3.12 -13.79
N HIS A 132 -30.52 -3.61 -13.13
CA HIS A 132 -30.20 -5.03 -13.13
C HIS A 132 -30.20 -5.54 -11.69
N SER A 133 -31.30 -6.19 -11.34
CA SER A 133 -31.43 -7.10 -10.22
C SER A 133 -30.59 -8.35 -10.47
N ASN A 134 -29.29 -8.31 -10.15
CA ASN A 134 -28.53 -9.52 -9.86
C ASN A 134 -28.53 -9.73 -8.34
N ARG A 135 -29.60 -10.37 -7.85
CA ARG A 135 -29.66 -11.03 -6.55
C ARG A 135 -28.82 -12.30 -6.64
N GLY A 136 -27.53 -12.18 -6.37
CA GLY A 136 -26.63 -13.32 -6.21
C GLY A 136 -25.29 -12.79 -5.74
N GLU A 137 -24.87 -13.19 -4.53
CA GLU A 137 -23.67 -12.68 -3.83
C GLU A 137 -23.74 -11.22 -3.39
N SER A 138 -24.63 -10.93 -2.44
CA SER A 138 -24.37 -9.87 -1.48
C SER A 138 -23.05 -10.16 -0.76
N SER A 139 -21.96 -9.55 -1.23
CA SER A 139 -20.73 -9.41 -0.47
C SER A 139 -21.11 -8.86 0.91
N CYS A 140 -21.04 -9.71 1.93
CA CYS A 140 -21.48 -9.48 3.31
C CYS A 140 -20.70 -8.36 4.05
N MET A 141 -19.97 -7.53 3.30
CA MET A 141 -19.09 -6.49 3.79
C MET A 141 -19.25 -5.19 2.98
N HIS A 142 -20.29 -5.03 2.15
CA HIS A 142 -20.59 -3.71 1.61
C HIS A 142 -21.22 -2.88 2.73
N PHE A 143 -20.44 -1.96 3.30
CA PHE A 143 -20.94 -0.94 4.21
C PHE A 143 -21.43 0.24 3.38
N PRO A 144 -22.72 0.31 3.00
CA PRO A 144 -23.25 1.46 2.29
C PRO A 144 -23.02 2.68 3.18
N HIS A 145 -22.37 3.68 2.61
CA HIS A 145 -22.05 4.96 3.24
C HIS A 145 -20.95 4.87 4.32
N ARG A 146 -19.69 5.04 3.85
CA ARG A 146 -18.77 5.91 4.58
C ARG A 146 -19.47 7.27 4.68
N THR A 147 -20.23 7.52 5.73
CA THR A 147 -20.65 8.88 6.08
C THR A 147 -19.37 9.68 6.14
N LYS A 148 -19.12 10.50 5.12
CA LYS A 148 -18.02 11.45 5.12
C LYS A 148 -18.28 12.29 6.38
N PRO A 149 -17.50 12.16 7.45
CA PRO A 149 -17.77 12.92 8.66
C PRO A 149 -17.79 14.40 8.28
N TYR A 150 -18.95 15.04 8.45
CA TYR A 150 -19.23 16.35 7.85
C TYR A 150 -18.33 17.47 8.40
N HIS A 151 -17.58 17.22 9.48
CA HIS A 151 -16.88 18.27 10.19
C HIS A 151 -15.51 17.81 10.69
N HIS A 152 -14.46 18.15 9.95
CA HIS A 152 -13.09 18.10 10.47
C HIS A 152 -12.74 19.50 10.99
N GLY A 153 -12.95 19.71 12.30
CA GLY A 153 -12.58 20.94 13.00
C GLY A 153 -11.10 21.32 12.90
N HIS A 154 -10.28 20.49 12.23
CA HIS A 154 -8.88 20.75 11.93
C HIS A 154 -8.67 22.05 11.15
N GLY A 155 -9.47 22.31 10.11
CA GLY A 155 -9.35 23.55 9.33
C GLY A 155 -9.67 24.79 10.18
N THR A 156 -10.78 24.74 10.91
CA THR A 156 -11.20 25.80 11.85
C THR A 156 -10.15 26.05 12.93
N ARG A 157 -9.58 24.98 13.50
CA ARG A 157 -8.53 25.06 14.50
C ARG A 157 -7.26 25.70 13.96
N LEU A 158 -6.78 25.24 12.79
CA LEU A 158 -5.58 25.78 12.16
C LEU A 158 -5.75 27.25 11.81
N ARG A 159 -6.92 27.63 11.26
CA ARG A 159 -7.25 29.02 10.99
C ARG A 159 -7.18 29.86 12.26
N GLY A 160 -7.77 29.41 13.36
CA GLY A 160 -7.71 30.12 14.65
C GLY A 160 -6.28 30.28 15.18
N ILE A 161 -5.41 29.28 15.00
CA ILE A 161 -3.99 29.38 15.38
C ILE A 161 -3.26 30.41 14.51
N LEU A 162 -3.44 30.35 13.20
CA LEU A 162 -2.76 31.24 12.25
C LEU A 162 -3.21 32.70 12.40
N THR A 163 -4.48 32.95 12.72
CA THR A 163 -4.99 34.31 12.94
C THR A 163 -4.86 34.79 14.38
N GLY A 164 -4.27 34.00 15.29
CA GLY A 164 -4.23 34.32 16.73
C GLY A 164 -5.59 34.35 17.43
N ASN A 165 -6.67 33.92 16.76
CA ASN A 165 -8.02 33.91 17.31
C ASN A 165 -8.25 32.65 18.18
N ARG A 166 -8.19 32.84 19.50
CA ARG A 166 -8.32 31.76 20.50
C ARG A 166 -9.70 31.10 20.50
N GLU A 167 -10.76 31.86 20.23
CA GLU A 167 -12.14 31.34 20.16
C GLU A 167 -12.30 30.40 18.97
N LEU A 168 -11.83 30.82 17.80
CA LEU A 168 -11.89 29.99 16.59
C LEU A 168 -11.07 28.69 16.75
N ALA A 169 -9.92 28.77 17.44
CA ALA A 169 -9.13 27.60 17.79
C ALA A 169 -9.87 26.67 18.78
N ALA A 170 -10.63 27.22 19.72
CA ALA A 170 -11.45 26.46 20.66
C ALA A 170 -12.61 25.74 19.97
N ILE A 171 -13.34 26.43 19.08
CA ILE A 171 -14.40 25.84 18.25
C ILE A 171 -13.85 24.67 17.44
N GLY A 172 -12.68 24.85 16.81
CA GLY A 172 -12.03 23.76 16.07
C GLY A 172 -11.64 22.56 16.93
N ARG A 173 -11.28 22.76 18.21
CA ARG A 173 -11.04 21.66 19.16
C ARG A 173 -12.33 20.93 19.50
N GLU A 174 -13.39 21.65 19.83
CA GLU A 174 -14.70 21.06 20.14
C GLU A 174 -15.25 20.23 18.98
N MET A 175 -15.17 20.76 17.76
CA MET A 175 -15.56 20.03 16.53
C MET A 175 -14.76 18.73 16.37
N ASN A 176 -13.45 18.74 16.64
CA ASN A 176 -12.61 17.54 16.58
C ASN A 176 -13.00 16.51 17.64
N GLU A 177 -13.32 16.95 18.86
CA GLU A 177 -13.80 16.07 19.93
C GLU A 177 -15.15 15.43 19.58
N ARG A 178 -16.10 16.22 19.08
CA ARG A 178 -17.40 15.70 18.63
C ARG A 178 -17.21 14.65 17.53
N ALA A 179 -16.37 14.92 16.54
CA ALA A 179 -16.03 13.97 15.49
C ALA A 179 -15.35 12.70 16.03
N ALA A 180 -14.49 12.82 17.05
CA ALA A 180 -13.86 11.67 17.70
C ALA A 180 -14.88 10.78 18.43
N ARG A 181 -15.82 11.39 19.17
CA ARG A 181 -16.91 10.68 19.85
C ARG A 181 -17.82 9.96 18.84
N GLU A 182 -18.13 10.60 17.71
CA GLU A 182 -18.93 10.00 16.64
C GLU A 182 -18.22 8.78 16.01
N ARG A 183 -16.92 8.91 15.68
CA ARG A 183 -16.11 7.79 15.20
C ARG A 183 -16.07 6.62 16.19
N GLN A 184 -16.02 6.91 17.49
CA GLN A 184 -16.05 5.88 18.52
C GLN A 184 -17.41 5.18 18.59
N LYS A 185 -18.51 5.92 18.52
CA LYS A 185 -19.87 5.36 18.43
C LYS A 185 -20.01 4.46 17.20
N GLU A 186 -19.52 4.91 16.05
CA GLU A 186 -19.54 4.15 14.81
C GLU A 186 -18.71 2.86 14.89
N ARG A 187 -17.51 2.91 15.48
CA ARG A 187 -16.71 1.69 15.75
C ARG A 187 -17.47 0.70 16.62
N ARG A 188 -18.16 1.17 17.67
CA ARG A 188 -19.00 0.31 18.53
C ARG A 188 -20.17 -0.29 17.76
N ARG A 189 -20.84 0.47 16.88
CA ARG A 189 -21.91 -0.04 16.00
C ARG A 189 -21.38 -1.16 15.11
N ARG A 190 -20.23 -0.96 14.46
CA ARG A 190 -19.59 -1.99 13.63
C ARG A 190 -19.20 -3.23 14.39
N GLN A 191 -18.66 -3.09 15.60
CA GLN A 191 -18.34 -4.24 16.44
C GLN A 191 -19.60 -5.02 16.82
N ARG A 192 -20.71 -4.33 17.14
CA ARG A 192 -21.99 -4.99 17.42
C ARG A 192 -22.53 -5.70 16.18
N GLN A 193 -22.46 -5.06 15.01
CA GLN A 193 -22.88 -5.66 13.75
C GLN A 193 -22.05 -6.90 13.43
N SER A 194 -20.72 -6.77 13.46
CA SER A 194 -19.80 -7.89 13.24
C SER A 194 -20.04 -9.06 14.20
N ARG A 195 -20.39 -8.80 15.47
CA ARG A 195 -20.78 -9.86 16.42
C ARG A 195 -22.10 -10.54 16.04
N LYS A 196 -23.09 -9.77 15.58
CA LYS A 196 -24.37 -10.32 15.10
C LYS A 196 -24.18 -11.16 13.84
N ASP A 197 -23.42 -10.66 12.87
CA ASP A 197 -23.12 -11.37 11.62
C ASP A 197 -22.34 -12.66 11.91
N ALA A 198 -21.35 -12.62 12.81
CA ALA A 198 -20.63 -13.80 13.24
C ALA A 198 -21.53 -14.82 13.97
N ALA A 199 -22.52 -14.36 14.74
CA ALA A 199 -23.49 -15.24 15.36
C ALA A 199 -24.42 -15.87 14.30
N ALA A 200 -24.91 -15.09 13.34
CA ALA A 200 -25.75 -15.57 12.24
C ALA A 200 -25.03 -16.65 11.41
N LEU A 201 -23.77 -16.41 11.04
CA LEU A 201 -22.94 -17.39 10.32
C LEU A 201 -22.76 -18.70 11.12
N LYS A 202 -22.63 -18.62 12.45
CA LYS A 202 -22.55 -19.82 13.30
C LYS A 202 -23.86 -20.61 13.31
N TYR A 203 -25.00 -19.93 13.34
CA TYR A 203 -26.32 -20.57 13.25
C TYR A 203 -26.55 -21.22 11.88
N GLU A 204 -26.23 -20.53 10.78
CA GLU A 204 -26.31 -21.09 9.43
C GLU A 204 -25.40 -22.33 9.27
N ALA A 205 -24.16 -22.25 9.75
CA ALA A 205 -23.24 -23.39 9.71
C ALA A 205 -23.73 -24.59 10.54
N ALA A 206 -24.40 -24.35 11.68
CA ALA A 206 -24.98 -25.40 12.49
C ALA A 206 -26.20 -26.05 11.83
N GLY A 207 -27.05 -25.26 11.15
CA GLY A 207 -28.21 -25.75 10.40
C GLY A 207 -27.81 -26.65 9.23
N ASN A 208 -26.84 -26.21 8.42
CA ASN A 208 -26.35 -26.97 7.27
C ASN A 208 -25.64 -28.28 7.66
N ARG A 209 -25.21 -28.45 8.92
CA ARG A 209 -24.54 -29.68 9.37
C ARG A 209 -25.47 -30.90 9.41
N TRP A 210 -26.79 -30.69 9.51
CA TRP A 210 -27.78 -31.76 9.59
C TRP A 210 -28.26 -32.27 8.23
N ASP A 211 -28.01 -31.52 7.15
CA ASP A 211 -28.52 -31.85 5.81
C ASP A 211 -27.64 -32.89 5.07
N TRP A 212 -26.36 -33.05 5.46
CA TRP A 212 -25.43 -34.02 4.84
C TRP A 212 -25.62 -35.49 5.26
N ARG A 213 -26.63 -35.80 6.09
CA ARG A 213 -26.91 -37.17 6.58
C ARG A 213 -28.13 -37.82 5.93
N ARG A 214 -28.71 -37.20 4.91
CA ARG A 214 -29.84 -37.74 4.14
C ARG A 214 -29.40 -38.06 2.72
#